data_AF-A0AAW8RW11-F1
#
_entry.id   AF-A0AAW8RW11-F1
#
_cell.length_a   1.000
_cell.length_b   1.000
_cell.length_c   1.000
_cell.angle_alpha   90.00
_cell.angle_beta   90.00
_cell.angle_gamma   90.00
#
_symmetry.space_group_name_H-M   'P 1'
#
loop_
_entity.id
_entity.type
_entity.pdbx_description
1 polymer ?
#
loop_
_entity_poly.entity_id
_entity_poly.type
_entity_poly.pdbx_seq_one_letter_code
_entity_poly.pdbx_strand_id
1 'polypeptide(L)' 'MRNHWYLSLCGCYPQCSMSAQIAKRYTIVELTDEATPQEIDQYKLVLVGIGWFNDKHIQENMKRWLR' A
#
# COMPACT_ATOMS: atom_id res chain seq x y z
N MET A 1 -9.06 -14.56 0.94
CA MET A 1 -7.72 -14.05 0.58
C MET A 1 -7.48 -12.81 1.42
N ARG A 2 -6.30 -12.67 2.04
CA ARG A 2 -5.96 -11.49 2.84
C ARG A 2 -5.03 -10.63 1.98
N ASN A 3 -5.44 -9.42 1.69
CA ASN A 3 -4.68 -8.53 0.81
C ASN A 3 -3.72 -7.68 1.66
N HIS A 4 -2.57 -7.37 1.09
CA HIS A 4 -1.57 -6.51 1.70
C HIS A 4 -1.73 -5.10 1.16
N TRP A 5 -1.96 -4.16 2.07
CA TRP A 5 -2.17 -2.77 1.73
C TRP A 5 -0.89 -1.98 1.97
N TYR A 6 -0.46 -1.26 0.94
CA TYR A 6 0.73 -0.41 0.98
C TYR A 6 0.40 1.02 0.56
N LEU A 7 1.21 1.97 1.04
CA LEU A 7 1.32 3.30 0.48
C LEU A 7 2.65 3.40 -0.28
N SER A 8 2.59 3.73 -1.56
CA SER A 8 3.75 4.17 -2.33
C SER A 8 3.91 5.68 -2.20
N LEU A 9 5.13 6.11 -1.85
CA LEU A 9 5.47 7.53 -1.68
C LEU A 9 6.21 8.11 -2.89
N CYS A 10 6.61 7.29 -3.87
CA CYS A 10 7.38 7.74 -5.03
C CYS A 10 6.52 8.02 -6.27
N GLY A 11 5.20 7.81 -6.19
CA GLY A 11 4.27 7.98 -7.33
C GLY A 11 4.27 6.83 -8.33
N CYS A 12 5.10 5.81 -8.11
CA CYS A 12 5.15 4.58 -8.90
C CYS A 12 4.70 3.38 -8.06
N TYR A 13 4.20 2.32 -8.69
CA TYR A 13 3.75 1.12 -7.98
C TYR A 13 4.09 -0.15 -8.77
N PRO A 14 4.17 -1.31 -8.10
CA PRO A 14 4.42 -2.60 -8.76
C PRO A 14 3.33 -2.92 -9.79
N GLN A 15 3.69 -3.44 -10.96
CA GLN A 15 2.71 -3.91 -11.95
C GLN A 15 1.90 -5.12 -11.46
N CYS A 16 2.45 -5.89 -10.52
CA CYS A 16 1.78 -7.03 -9.87
C CYS A 16 0.69 -6.59 -8.87
N SER A 17 0.36 -5.30 -8.77
CA SER A 17 -0.73 -4.83 -7.91
C SER A 17 -2.10 -5.25 -8.42
N MET A 18 -2.94 -5.72 -7.51
CA MET A 18 -4.36 -6.01 -7.76
C MET A 18 -5.14 -4.72 -8.01
N SER A 19 -4.85 -3.69 -7.21
CA SER A 19 -5.41 -2.37 -7.41
C SER A 19 -4.42 -1.29 -6.98
N ALA A 20 -4.49 -0.15 -7.65
CA ALA A 20 -3.72 1.04 -7.31
C ALA A 20 -4.63 2.27 -7.41
N GLN A 21 -4.70 3.04 -6.33
CA GLN A 21 -5.42 4.33 -6.30
C GLN A 21 -4.40 5.46 -6.17
N ILE A 22 -4.21 6.21 -7.27
CA ILE A 22 -3.25 7.30 -7.35
C ILE A 22 -3.87 8.55 -6.72
N ALA A 23 -3.24 9.07 -5.68
CA ALA A 23 -3.51 10.37 -5.11
C ALA A 23 -2.37 11.34 -5.48
N LYS A 24 -2.52 12.63 -5.13
CA LYS A 24 -1.54 13.67 -5.50
C LYS A 24 -0.10 13.39 -5.02
N ARG A 25 0.06 12.81 -3.83
CA ARG A 25 1.36 12.64 -3.15
C ARG A 25 1.72 11.19 -2.84
N TYR A 26 0.81 10.26 -3.08
CA TYR A 26 0.96 8.86 -2.73
C TYR A 26 0.04 8.00 -3.58
N THR A 27 0.34 6.71 -3.65
CA THR A 27 -0.52 5.72 -4.30
C THR A 27 -0.86 4.65 -3.28
N ILE A 28 -2.15 4.36 -3.10
CA ILE A 28 -2.59 3.22 -2.30
C ILE A 28 -2.50 1.99 -3.18
N VAL A 29 -1.76 0.97 -2.74
CA VAL A 29 -1.49 -0.24 -3.51
C VAL A 29 -2.03 -1.45 -2.75
N GLU A 30 -2.76 -2.29 -3.47
CA GLU A 30 -3.22 -3.59 -3.00
C GLU A 30 -2.40 -4.68 -3.67
N LEU A 31 -1.74 -5.51 -2.86
CA LEU A 31 -0.99 -6.67 -3.30
C LEU A 31 -1.65 -7.96 -2.77
N THR A 32 -1.60 -9.03 -3.55
CA THR A 32 -2.03 -10.37 -3.10
C THR A 32 -1.11 -10.89 -2.00
N ASP A 33 0.18 -10.63 -2.14
CA ASP A 33 1.26 -11.14 -1.30
C ASP A 33 2.08 -9.98 -0.73
N GLU A 34 2.91 -10.29 0.27
CA GLU A 34 3.81 -9.30 0.84
C GLU A 34 4.85 -8.84 -0.19
N ALA A 35 5.05 -7.54 -0.30
CA ALA A 35 6.06 -6.96 -1.17
C ALA A 35 7.46 -7.43 -0.75
N THR A 36 8.29 -7.78 -1.73
CA THR A 36 9.69 -8.11 -1.48
C THR A 36 10.45 -6.87 -1.00
N PRO A 37 11.56 -7.04 -0.26
CA PRO A 37 12.39 -5.89 0.15
C PRO A 37 12.86 -5.01 -1.01
N GLN A 38 13.07 -5.61 -2.19
CA GLN A 38 13.44 -4.90 -3.41
C GLN A 38 12.30 -4.01 -3.92
N GLU A 39 11.07 -4.53 -3.97
CA GLU A 39 9.88 -3.75 -4.34
C GLU A 39 9.59 -2.65 -3.32
N ILE A 40 9.77 -2.94 -2.03
CA ILE A 40 9.61 -1.96 -0.95
C ILE A 40 10.54 -0.76 -1.16
N ASP A 41 11.82 -1.01 -1.44
CA ASP A 41 12.77 0.08 -1.65
C ASP A 41 12.54 0.82 -2.98
N GLN A 42 12.26 0.08 -4.06
CA GLN A 42 12.05 0.63 -5.40
C GLN A 42 10.81 1.55 -5.45
N TYR A 43 9.69 1.10 -4.87
CA TYR A 43 8.42 1.82 -4.91
C TYR A 43 8.13 2.62 -3.64
N LYS A 44 9.10 2.68 -2.72
CA LYS A 44 8.96 3.33 -1.40
C LYS A 44 7.65 2.91 -0.73
N LEU A 45 7.42 1.60 -0.69
CA LEU A 45 6.19 1.03 -0.13
C LEU A 45 6.24 1.04 1.39
N VAL A 46 5.12 1.41 1.97
CA VAL A 46 4.90 1.40 3.40
C VAL A 46 3.72 0.50 3.69
N LEU A 47 3.94 -0.60 4.41
CA LEU A 47 2.87 -1.50 4.81
C LEU A 47 1.95 -0.78 5.79
N VAL A 48 0.66 -0.68 5.44
CA VAL A 48 -0.37 -0.11 6.32
C VAL A 48 -1.26 -1.18 6.95
N GLY A 49 -1.29 -2.38 6.39
CA GLY A 49 -1.89 -3.53 7.05
C GLY A 49 -2.28 -4.66 6.12
N ILE A 50 -2.75 -5.75 6.73
CA ILE A 50 -3.19 -6.96 6.05
C ILE A 50 -4.66 -7.16 6.36
N GLY A 51 -5.49 -7.41 5.34
CA GLY A 51 -6.94 -7.57 5.50
C GLY A 51 -7.75 -6.86 4.41
N TRP A 52 -8.93 -6.40 4.78
CA TRP A 52 -9.84 -5.67 3.90
C TRP A 52 -9.56 -4.17 4.01
N PHE A 53 -9.67 -3.44 2.91
CA PHE A 53 -9.40 -1.99 2.90
C PHE A 53 -10.11 -1.23 4.03
N ASN A 54 -11.37 -1.57 4.29
CA ASN A 54 -12.22 -0.91 5.29
C ASN A 54 -11.96 -1.36 6.73
N ASP A 55 -11.00 -2.26 6.97
CA ASP A 55 -10.67 -2.66 8.33
C ASP A 55 -10.12 -1.47 9.12
N LYS A 56 -10.56 -1.38 10.37
CA LYS A 56 -10.27 -0.23 11.24
C LYS A 56 -8.77 0.05 11.36
N HIS A 57 -7.95 -0.99 11.54
CA HIS A 57 -6.49 -0.84 11.67
C HIS A 57 -5.84 -0.33 10.39
N ILE A 58 -6.33 -0.74 9.21
CA ILE A 58 -5.81 -0.26 7.92
C ILE A 58 -6.16 1.22 7.74
N GLN A 59 -7.42 1.59 8.01
CA GLN A 59 -7.86 2.98 7.92
C GLN A 59 -7.12 3.90 8.91
N GLU A 60 -6.87 3.43 10.14
CA GLU A 60 -6.11 4.17 11.15
C GLU A 60 -4.63 4.33 10.75
N ASN A 61 -3.99 3.28 10.25
CA ASN A 61 -2.61 3.33 9.77
C ASN A 61 -2.44 4.23 8.54
N MET A 62 -3.39 4.18 7.60
CA MET A 62 -3.41 5.10 6.46
C MET A 62 -3.52 6.55 6.94
N LYS A 63 -4.46 6.87 7.84
CA LYS A 63 -4.58 8.22 8.41
C LYS A 63 -3.31 8.68 9.13
N ARG A 64 -2.60 7.76 9.80
CA ARG A 64 -1.35 8.07 10.49
C ARG A 64 -0.22 8.45 9.52
N TRP A 65 -0.13 7.77 8.39
CA TRP A 65 0.88 8.06 7.36
C TRP A 65 0.55 9.26 6.48
N LEU A 66 -0.75 9.56 6.32
CA LEU A 66 -1.23 10.67 5.51
C LEU A 66 -1.40 11.99 6.29
N ARG A 67 -1.11 11.98 7.59
CA ARG A 67 -1.12 13.16 8.46
C ARG A 67 0.13 14.01 8.25
#